data_AF-W1PBM1-F1
#
_entry.id   AF-W1PBM1-F1
#
_cell.length_a   1.000
_cell.length_b   1.000
_cell.length_c   1.000
_cell.angle_alpha   90.00
_cell.angle_beta   90.00
_cell.angle_gamma   90.00
#
_symmetry.space_group_name_H-M   'P 1'
#
loop_
_entity.id
_entity.type
_entity.pdbx_description
1 polymer ?
#
loop_
_entity_poly.entity_id
_entity_poly.type
_entity_poly.pdbx_seq_one_letter_code
_entity_poly.pdbx_strand_id
1 'polypeptide(L)' 'MASCLPYVKKKGSQIPPSAACCSAVVVANMPCVCNYVTKEVEALIDIQKVIFVVQSCKRPLPSGTKCGSKCPQRLL' A
#
# COMPACT_ATOMS: atom_id res chain seq x y z
N MET A 1 4.21 -7.27 15.53
CA MET A 1 4.32 -6.87 14.10
C MET A 1 3.01 -6.25 13.67
N ALA A 2 3.02 -5.02 13.15
CA ALA A 2 1.84 -4.43 12.53
C ALA A 2 1.68 -5.02 11.12
N SER A 3 0.63 -5.82 10.90
CA SER A 3 0.34 -6.43 9.59
C SER A 3 -0.66 -5.59 8.83
N CYS A 4 -0.26 -5.05 7.68
CA CYS A 4 -1.16 -4.39 6.75
C CYS A 4 -1.74 -5.34 5.69
N LEU A 5 -1.19 -6.56 5.56
CA LEU A 5 -1.57 -7.54 4.55
C LEU A 5 -3.09 -7.80 4.43
N PRO A 6 -3.87 -7.96 5.52
CA PRO A 6 -5.30 -8.23 5.39
C PRO A 6 -6.08 -7.10 4.72
N TYR A 7 -5.58 -5.86 4.78
CA TYR A 7 -6.23 -4.67 4.23
C TYR A 7 -5.87 -4.42 2.76
N VAL A 8 -4.73 -4.96 2.29
CA VAL A 8 -4.20 -4.69 0.94
C VAL A 8 -4.26 -5.90 0.00
N LYS A 9 -4.51 -7.11 0.50
CA LYS A 9 -4.60 -8.31 -0.35
C LYS A 9 -5.79 -8.24 -1.32
N LYS A 10 -5.65 -8.86 -2.50
CA LYS A 10 -6.72 -8.93 -3.52
C LYS A 10 -8.00 -9.57 -3.01
N LYS A 11 -7.86 -10.69 -2.28
CA LYS A 11 -9.01 -11.44 -1.78
C LYS A 11 -9.75 -10.67 -0.69
N GLY A 12 -11.09 -10.65 -0.79
CA GLY A 12 -11.98 -10.06 0.20
C GLY A 12 -12.33 -8.60 -0.10
N SER A 13 -13.15 -7.99 0.76
CA SER A 13 -13.62 -6.61 0.59
C SER A 13 -12.54 -5.59 0.97
N GLN A 14 -12.72 -4.35 0.49
CA GLN A 14 -11.98 -3.19 0.99
C GLN A 14 -12.57 -2.77 2.34
N ILE A 15 -11.74 -2.75 3.38
CA ILE A 15 -12.15 -2.41 4.75
C ILE A 15 -11.17 -1.41 5.37
N PRO A 16 -11.60 -0.55 6.32
CA PRO A 16 -10.72 0.42 6.98
C PRO A 16 -9.50 -0.25 7.65
N PRO A 17 -8.30 0.37 7.57
CA PRO A 17 -7.11 -0.14 8.25
C PRO A 17 -7.22 -0.02 9.77
N SER A 18 -6.53 -0.90 10.49
CA SER A 18 -6.36 -0.76 11.95
C SER A 18 -5.37 0.34 12.30
N ALA A 19 -5.46 0.83 13.54
CA ALA A 19 -4.49 1.78 14.10
C ALA A 19 -3.05 1.25 14.03
N ALA A 20 -2.84 -0.05 14.25
CA ALA A 20 -1.53 -0.69 14.12
C ALA A 20 -1.00 -0.61 12.69
N CYS A 21 -1.83 -0.91 11.68
CA CYS A 21 -1.42 -0.76 10.28
C CYS A 21 -1.12 0.70 9.94
N CYS A 22 -1.95 1.66 10.36
CA CYS A 22 -1.66 3.07 10.10
C CYS A 22 -0.37 3.55 10.78
N SER A 23 -0.07 3.10 12.00
CA SER A 23 1.19 3.43 12.66
C SER A 23 2.41 2.96 11.84
N ALA A 24 2.32 1.77 11.25
CA ALA A 24 3.36 1.26 10.34
C ALA A 24 3.43 2.06 9.03
N VAL A 25 2.29 2.40 8.43
CA VAL A 25 2.23 3.21 7.21
C VAL A 25 2.85 4.59 7.42
N VAL A 26 2.59 5.24 8.56
CA VAL A 26 3.08 6.59 8.85
C VAL A 26 4.62 6.65 8.91
N VAL A 27 5.25 5.63 9.52
CA VAL A 27 6.71 5.58 9.70
C VAL A 27 7.45 4.87 8.56
N ALA A 28 6.73 4.25 7.61
CA ALA A 28 7.35 3.46 6.55
C ALA A 28 8.21 4.33 5.61
N ASN A 29 9.44 3.89 5.35
CA ASN A 29 10.30 4.48 4.32
C ASN A 29 9.86 3.95 2.94
N MET A 30 9.09 4.73 2.19
CA MET A 30 8.51 4.29 0.91
C MET A 30 9.56 3.86 -0.13
N PRO A 31 10.68 4.60 -0.35
CA PRO A 31 11.80 4.10 -1.16
C PRO A 31 12.29 2.71 -0.75
N CYS A 32 12.46 2.46 0.55
CA CYS A 32 12.87 1.16 1.06
C CYS A 32 11.81 0.07 0.78
N VAL A 33 10.54 0.36 1.08
CA VAL A 33 9.42 -0.57 0.83
C VAL A 33 9.35 -0.98 -0.64
N CYS A 34 9.62 -0.06 -1.56
CA CYS A 34 9.57 -0.35 -2.99
C CYS A 34 10.61 -1.37 -3.48
N ASN A 35 11.73 -1.53 -2.78
CA ASN A 35 12.69 -2.59 -3.07
C ASN A 35 12.13 -3.99 -2.80
N TYR A 36 11.06 -4.10 -2.02
CA TYR A 36 10.41 -5.37 -1.68
C TYR A 36 9.15 -5.64 -2.50
N VAL A 37 8.74 -4.72 -3.38
CA VAL A 37 7.56 -4.91 -4.25
C VAL A 37 7.98 -5.69 -5.49
N THR A 38 8.07 -7.00 -5.33
CA THR A 38 8.34 -7.95 -6.42
C THR A 38 7.05 -8.27 -7.20
N LYS A 39 7.20 -8.98 -8.33
CA LYS A 39 6.05 -9.46 -9.13
C LYS A 39 5.12 -10.37 -8.32
N GLU A 40 5.67 -11.19 -7.42
CA GLU A 40 4.88 -12.04 -6.54
C GLU A 40 4.06 -11.19 -5.56
N VAL A 41 4.66 -10.14 -4.98
CA VAL A 41 3.94 -9.22 -4.09
C VAL A 41 2.83 -8.49 -4.84
N GLU A 42 3.08 -7.98 -6.04
CA GLU A 42 2.07 -7.38 -6.92
C GLU A 42 0.94 -8.35 -7.30
N ALA A 43 1.22 -9.65 -7.37
CA ALA A 43 0.21 -10.66 -7.64
C ALA A 43 -0.74 -10.86 -6.44
N LEU A 44 -0.27 -10.60 -5.21
CA LEU A 44 -1.02 -10.80 -3.97
C LEU A 44 -1.84 -9.57 -3.53
N ILE A 45 -1.38 -8.36 -3.85
CA ILE A 45 -1.99 -7.11 -3.38
C ILE A 45 -2.87 -6.43 -4.43
N ASP A 46 -3.87 -5.69 -3.96
CA ASP A 46 -4.73 -4.83 -4.77
C ASP A 46 -4.30 -3.36 -4.61
N ILE A 47 -3.92 -2.74 -5.72
CA ILE A 47 -3.47 -1.35 -5.75
C ILE A 47 -4.54 -0.38 -5.23
N GLN A 48 -5.82 -0.61 -5.53
CA GLN A 48 -6.88 0.28 -5.06
C GLN A 48 -7.01 0.22 -3.54
N LYS A 49 -6.82 -0.97 -2.96
CA LYS A 49 -6.79 -1.13 -1.51
C LYS A 49 -5.55 -0.52 -0.86
N VAL A 50 -4.38 -0.60 -1.50
CA VAL A 50 -3.18 0.10 -1.06
C VAL A 50 -3.43 1.61 -1.01
N ILE A 51 -4.00 2.17 -2.08
CA ILE A 51 -4.37 3.60 -2.17
C ILE A 51 -5.35 3.96 -1.05
N PHE A 52 -6.39 3.14 -0.86
CA PHE A 52 -7.37 3.34 0.20
C PHE A 52 -6.72 3.36 1.59
N VAL A 53 -5.80 2.45 1.89
CA VAL A 53 -5.08 2.40 3.17
C VAL A 53 -4.24 3.66 3.37
N VAL A 54 -3.44 4.07 2.39
CA VAL A 54 -2.56 5.25 2.54
C VAL A 54 -3.35 6.55 2.68
N GLN A 55 -4.48 6.68 1.98
CA GLN A 55 -5.40 7.82 2.15
C GLN A 55 -6.08 7.79 3.52
N SER A 56 -6.56 6.63 3.96
CA SER A 56 -7.21 6.45 5.26
C SER A 56 -6.26 6.77 6.42
N CYS A 57 -5.00 6.36 6.30
CA CYS A 57 -3.95 6.63 7.27
C CYS A 57 -3.30 8.02 7.13
N LYS A 58 -3.87 8.92 6.31
CA LYS A 58 -3.41 10.32 6.11
C LYS A 58 -1.97 10.44 5.63
N ARG A 59 -1.51 9.49 4.82
CA ARG A 59 -0.19 9.51 4.20
C ARG A 59 -0.28 9.17 2.71
N PRO A 60 -0.94 10.01 1.90
CA PRO A 60 -1.10 9.74 0.48
C PRO A 60 0.26 9.59 -0.22
N LEU A 61 0.29 8.74 -1.24
CA LEU A 61 1.46 8.58 -2.10
C LEU A 61 1.70 9.86 -2.90
N PRO A 62 2.95 10.39 -2.97
CA PRO A 62 3.28 11.47 -3.88
C PRO A 62 2.94 11.11 -5.33
N SER A 63 2.46 12.09 -6.10
CA SER A 63 2.18 11.90 -7.52
C SER A 63 3.42 11.42 -8.26
N GLY A 64 3.24 10.43 -9.14
CA GLY A 64 4.35 9.84 -9.89
C GLY A 64 5.21 8.85 -9.11
N THR A 65 4.84 8.48 -7.88
CA THR A 65 5.50 7.37 -7.15
C THR A 65 5.42 6.10 -7.98
N LYS A 66 6.58 5.48 -8.25
CA LYS A 66 6.69 4.19 -8.94
C LYS A 66 7.24 3.16 -7.97
N CYS A 67 6.53 2.05 -7.85
CA CYS A 67 6.85 0.94 -6.95
C CYS A 67 6.53 -0.36 -7.68
N GLY A 68 7.48 -1.28 -7.79
CA GLY A 68 7.32 -2.45 -8.65
C GLY A 68 7.14 -2.08 -10.13
N SER A 69 6.55 -2.98 -10.90
CA SER A 69 6.42 -2.88 -12.37
C SER A 69 4.97 -2.78 -12.86
N LYS A 70 3.97 -2.82 -11.96
CA LYS A 70 2.56 -2.51 -12.24
C LYS A 70 2.11 -1.14 -11.72
N CYS A 71 3.02 -0.23 -11.37
CA CYS A 71 2.63 1.10 -10.90
C CYS A 71 2.77 2.18 -11.98
N PRO A 72 1.73 2.36 -12.83
CA PRO A 72 1.47 3.63 -13.46
C PRO A 72 -0.01 4.01 -13.22
N GLN A 73 -0.39 4.29 -11.98
CA GLN A 73 -1.55 5.15 -11.79
C GLN A 73 -1.01 6.54 -11.51
N ARG A 74 -1.22 7.43 -12.48
CA ARG A 74 -1.11 8.88 -12.29
C ARG A 74 -2.10 9.21 -11.17
N LEU A 75 -1.59 9.32 -9.94
CA LEU A 75 -2.32 9.87 -8.80
C LEU A 75 -2.55 11.35 -9.13
N LEU A 76 -3.63 11.60 -9.88
CA LEU A 76 -4.24 12.91 -10.07
C LEU A 76 -4.84 13.36 -8.73
#